data_AF-A0A067GZB9-F1
#
_entry.id   AF-A0A067GZB9-F1
#
_cell.length_a   1.000
_cell.length_b   1.000
_cell.length_c   1.000
_cell.angle_alpha   90.00
_cell.angle_beta   90.00
_cell.angle_gamma   90.00
#
_symmetry.space_group_name_H-M   'P 1'
#
loop_
_entity.id
_entity.type
_entity.pdbx_description
1 polymer ?
#
loop_
_entity_poly.entity_id
_entity_poly.type
_entity_poly.pdbx_seq_one_letter_code
_entity_poly.pdbx_strand_id
1 'polypeptide(L)' 'VGKNARLDKFEIPAKIKLLSYPWTSEAGLVTAALKIKREAIRKAFADDLARLYE' A
#
# COMPACT_ATOMS: atom_id res chain seq x y z
N VAL A 1 5.23 -15.31 -7.74
CA VAL A 1 6.06 -14.07 -7.74
C VAL A 1 7.04 -14.05 -6.56
N GLY A 2 6.61 -13.99 -5.29
CA GLY A 2 7.52 -13.90 -4.13
C GLY A 2 8.56 -15.03 -3.99
N LYS A 3 8.14 -16.30 -4.11
CA LYS A 3 9.07 -17.45 -4.10
C LYS A 3 10.10 -17.40 -5.23
N ASN A 4 9.68 -16.99 -6.42
CA ASN A 4 10.55 -16.88 -7.60
C ASN A 4 11.55 -15.72 -7.45
N ALA A 5 11.16 -14.67 -6.70
CA ALA A 5 12.02 -13.55 -6.34
C ALA A 5 12.91 -13.83 -5.11
N ARG A 6 12.89 -15.06 -4.56
CA ARG A 6 13.67 -15.48 -3.39
C ARG A 6 13.41 -14.63 -2.14
N LEU A 7 12.18 -14.13 -1.99
CA LEU A 7 11.78 -13.38 -0.81
C LEU A 7 11.49 -14.32 0.36
N ASP A 8 11.85 -13.88 1.56
CA ASP A 8 11.48 -14.54 2.79
C ASP A 8 9.98 -14.40 3.07
N LYS A 9 9.42 -15.32 3.86
CA LYS A 9 7.98 -15.34 4.15
C LYS A 9 7.47 -14.04 4.77
N PHE A 10 8.30 -13.35 5.56
CA PHE A 10 7.92 -12.10 6.23
C PHE A 10 7.96 -10.87 5.30
N GLU A 11 8.57 -10.99 4.11
CA GLU A 11 8.61 -9.92 3.11
C GLU A 11 7.36 -9.92 2.21
N ILE A 12 6.56 -10.98 2.27
CA ILE A 12 5.38 -11.18 1.44
C ILE A 12 4.13 -10.71 2.22
N PRO A 13 3.36 -9.73 1.72
CA PRO A 13 2.14 -9.29 2.36
C PRO A 13 1.12 -10.43 2.51
N ALA A 14 0.61 -10.63 3.73
CA ALA A 14 -0.34 -11.70 4.04
C ALA A 14 -1.81 -11.32 3.71
N LYS A 15 -2.17 -10.04 3.85
CA LYS A 15 -3.50 -9.50 3.56
C LYS A 15 -3.34 -8.25 2.69
N ILE A 16 -4.18 -8.09 1.67
CA ILE A 16 -4.15 -6.95 0.73
C ILE A 16 -5.57 -6.45 0.49
N LYS A 17 -5.77 -5.13 0.48
CA LYS A 17 -7.03 -4.50 0.08
C LYS A 17 -6.92 -3.99 -1.36
N LEU A 18 -7.86 -4.41 -2.20
CA LEU A 18 -7.99 -3.86 -3.55
C LEU A 18 -8.80 -2.56 -3.51
N LEU A 19 -8.29 -1.51 -4.14
CA LEU A 19 -8.97 -0.23 -4.27
C LEU A 19 -9.52 -0.09 -5.69
N SER A 20 -10.73 0.46 -5.82
CA SER A 20 -11.38 0.69 -7.12
C SER A 20 -10.89 1.95 -7.82
N TYR A 21 -10.11 2.79 -7.13
CA TYR A 21 -9.59 4.06 -7.64
C TYR A 21 -8.05 4.10 -7.56
N PRO A 22 -7.40 4.82 -8.49
CA PRO A 22 -5.95 4.96 -8.50
C PRO A 22 -5.47 6.02 -7.48
N TRP A 23 -4.20 5.94 -7.10
CA TRP A 23 -3.53 7.01 -6.36
C TRP A 23 -3.06 8.11 -7.31
N THR A 24 -3.45 9.36 -7.03
CA THR A 24 -3.11 10.50 -7.88
C THR A 24 -2.33 11.57 -7.10
N SER A 25 -1.66 12.46 -7.85
CA SER A 25 -0.92 13.59 -7.27
C SER A 25 -1.84 14.59 -6.57
N GLU A 26 -3.05 14.77 -7.10
CA GLU A 26 -4.07 15.71 -6.64
C GLU A 26 -4.66 15.24 -5.30
N ALA A 27 -4.86 13.92 -5.14
CA ALA A 27 -5.25 13.31 -3.87
C ALA A 27 -4.12 13.34 -2.82
N GLY A 28 -2.91 13.78 -3.19
CA GLY A 28 -1.77 13.91 -2.28
C GLY A 28 -1.15 12.57 -1.86
N LEU A 29 -1.54 11.45 -2.47
CA LEU A 29 -1.03 10.10 -2.14
C LEU A 29 0.30 9.79 -2.85
N VAL A 30 0.53 10.42 -4.01
CA VAL A 30 1.78 10.31 -4.77
C VAL A 30 2.35 11.69 -5.09
N THR A 31 3.62 11.73 -5.49
CA THR A 31 4.26 12.92 -6.08
C THR A 31 3.83 13.08 -7.53
N ALA A 32 4.14 14.24 -8.14
CA ALA A 32 3.91 14.47 -9.57
C ALA A 32 4.66 13.45 -10.48
N ALA A 33 5.74 12.86 -9.97
CA ALA A 33 6.47 11.78 -10.65
C ALA A 33 5.97 10.37 -10.25
N LEU A 34 4.76 10.27 -9.69
CA LEU A 34 4.12 9.03 -9.23
C LEU A 34 4.89 8.24 -8.15
N LYS A 35 5.86 8.86 -7.48
CA LYS A 35 6.50 8.27 -6.29
C LYS A 35 5.52 8.29 -5.11
N ILE A 36 5.48 7.21 -4.35
CA ILE A 36 4.62 7.05 -3.16
C ILE A 36 4.98 8.04 -2.05
N LYS A 37 3.97 8.74 -1.51
CA LYS A 37 4.10 9.53 -0.28
C LYS A 37 3.71 8.68 0.93
N ARG A 38 4.69 7.94 1.48
CA ARG A 38 4.47 6.92 2.53
C ARG A 38 3.60 7.40 3.69
N GLU A 39 3.87 8.60 4.22
CA GLU A 39 3.14 9.13 5.38
C GLU A 39 1.67 9.48 5.05
N ALA A 40 1.41 10.04 3.87
CA ALA A 40 0.05 10.35 3.43
C ALA A 40 -0.79 9.08 3.27
N ILE A 41 -0.20 8.05 2.65
CA ILE A 41 -0.85 6.74 2.47
C ILE A 41 -1.08 6.06 3.81
N ARG A 42 -0.09 6.07 4.70
CA ARG A 42 -0.23 5.50 6.04
C ARG A 42 -1.41 6.11 6.78
N LYS A 43 -1.55 7.44 6.75
CA LYS A 43 -2.66 8.16 7.39
C LYS A 43 -4.00 7.85 6.73
N ALA A 44 -4.06 7.88 5.40
CA ALA A 44 -5.29 7.68 4.65
C ALA A 44 -5.90 6.27 4.84
N PHE A 45 -5.06 5.25 5.04
CA PHE A 45 -5.50 3.85 5.11
C PHE A 45 -5.26 3.20 6.49
N ALA A 46 -4.94 3.98 7.54
CA ALA A 46 -4.66 3.44 8.87
C ALA A 46 -5.81 2.56 9.40
N ASP A 47 -7.03 3.10 9.37
CA ASP A 47 -8.23 2.41 9.87
C ASP A 47 -8.60 1.19 9.00
N ASP A 48 -8.37 1.30 7.69
CA ASP A 48 -8.57 0.18 6.77
C ASP A 48 -7.59 -0.97 7.03
N LEU A 49 -6.32 -0.64 7.28
CA LEU A 49 -5.31 -1.62 7.61
C LEU A 49 -5.55 -2.23 8.99
N ALA A 50 -5.99 -1.44 9.98
CA ALA A 50 -6.37 -1.96 11.29
C ALA A 50 -7.49 -2.99 11.16
N ARG A 51 -8.59 -2.66 10.49
CA ARG A 51 -9.71 -3.59 10.22
C ARG A 51 -9.31 -4.81 9.39
N LEU A 52 -8.31 -4.67 8.52
CA LEU A 52 -7.83 -5.80 7.73
C LEU A 52 -7.08 -6.81 8.61
N TYR A 53 -6.41 -6.37 9.68
CA TYR A 53 -5.57 -7.18 10.55
C TYR A 53 -6.20 -7.56 11.90
N GLU A 54 -7.32 -6.96 12.28
CA GLU A 54 -8.25 -7.58 13.24
C GLU A 54 -8.56 -9.04 12.86
#